data_AF-A0A1Y2H632-F1
#
_entry.id   AF-A0A1Y2H632-F1
#
_cell.length_a   1.000
_cell.length_b   1.000
_cell.length_c   1.000
_cell.angle_alpha   90.00
_cell.angle_beta   90.00
_cell.angle_gamma   90.00
#
_symmetry.space_group_name_H-M   'P 1'
#
loop_
_entity.id
_entity.type
_entity.pdbx_description
1 polymer ?
#
loop_
_entity_poly.entity_id
_entity_poly.type
_entity_poly.pdbx_seq_one_letter_code
_entity_poly.pdbx_strand_id
1 'polypeptide(L)'
;MARPTTASQADGATRIEPIRVAVADYAGGHTHTVDVPPLKEFASNPRVKSVPVDTGFIVLNPVTYPTFLRFLDQLNVPLTKSDMSFAVSRDLGEFEWAGDTLMTLFAQTRNLVDFSRDGMWIMLWDVLRFHWVAAQIADAADKVTFSPQTASDDDRTLFTKYKDMSIGDFLIEGAFSPSFRDNFLVPQTAAIWSTPAGSCIADFPILRLISFFRNHRMLQLVGRPRWLTVALGSREYVKRITQQLPDVRLRTAIRSVTRIGRADGRVSVNLTDVHGSEQTFDHVILATHGDISRQLIQDPSTEETEVLSKVRYTKNRAVLHRDPALMPKTRATWSSWNYLTSTGKDGRSDSSDVCVTYWMNRLQPFIPRQTHGDIFLTINPLYEPDPTLVIDEYEYDHPVYDFDLVQAQEQLHTISNKNGIGFAGAWENYCFHEDGCTSGLSAATALGATPPFDLHLNGGYPTHRKLQEPVPGFPLVPNPDEYLSSLGHLLPVGYTLNSRKHAVTARPWRPRTRHVVDMSVWQVALQTLILIIGHVTPKALVRQLPRASADCFLDQSRAG
;
A
#
# COMPACT_ATOMS: atom_id res chain seq x y z
N MET A 1 68.46 -4.51 -24.07
CA MET A 1 67.77 -5.77 -23.73
C MET A 1 66.94 -5.50 -22.48
N ALA A 2 65.67 -5.15 -22.63
CA ALA A 2 64.51 -6.06 -22.73
C ALA A 2 64.15 -6.71 -21.37
N ARG A 3 62.99 -6.27 -20.87
CA ARG A 3 62.16 -6.74 -19.73
C ARG A 3 61.63 -8.18 -19.99
N PRO A 4 61.04 -8.91 -19.01
CA PRO A 4 59.72 -8.55 -18.41
C PRO A 4 59.58 -8.83 -16.89
N THR A 5 59.00 -7.93 -16.07
CA THR A 5 57.55 -7.75 -15.77
C THR A 5 56.76 -9.05 -15.60
N THR A 6 56.53 -9.45 -14.36
CA THR A 6 55.38 -10.25 -13.95
C THR A 6 54.34 -9.32 -13.34
N ALA A 7 53.23 -9.16 -14.07
CA ALA A 7 52.03 -8.51 -13.57
C ALA A 7 51.41 -9.41 -12.48
N SER A 8 51.18 -8.85 -11.29
CA SER A 8 50.24 -9.48 -10.36
C SER A 8 48.84 -9.28 -10.94
N GLN A 9 48.16 -10.38 -11.25
CA GLN A 9 46.73 -10.38 -11.52
C GLN A 9 46.03 -9.74 -10.31
N ALA A 10 45.45 -8.56 -10.52
CA ALA A 10 44.50 -7.97 -9.60
C ALA A 10 43.25 -8.84 -9.65
N ASP A 11 42.94 -9.51 -8.54
CA ASP A 11 41.68 -10.22 -8.35
C ASP A 11 40.58 -9.14 -8.28
N GLY A 12 39.96 -8.88 -9.43
CA GLY A 12 38.99 -7.80 -9.66
C GLY A 12 37.61 -8.12 -9.09
N ALA A 13 37.52 -8.55 -7.84
CA ALA A 13 36.24 -8.68 -7.16
C ALA A 13 35.74 -7.27 -6.83
N THR A 14 34.71 -6.81 -7.53
CA THR A 14 33.97 -5.58 -7.22
C THR A 14 33.49 -5.66 -5.77
N ARG A 15 34.16 -4.94 -4.87
CA ARG A 15 33.77 -4.89 -3.46
C ARG A 15 32.61 -3.92 -3.32
N ILE A 16 31.42 -4.45 -3.09
CA ILE A 16 30.24 -3.64 -2.77
C ILE A 16 30.35 -3.22 -1.30
N GLU A 17 30.66 -1.95 -1.05
CA GLU A 17 30.62 -1.36 0.29
C GLU A 17 29.34 -0.52 0.42
N PRO A 18 28.27 -1.05 1.02
CA PRO A 18 27.02 -0.32 1.13
C PRO A 18 27.18 0.81 2.16
N ILE A 19 27.09 2.05 1.69
CA ILE A 19 27.00 3.22 2.57
C ILE A 19 25.55 3.65 2.64
N ARG A 20 24.96 3.59 3.84
CA ARG A 20 23.61 4.11 4.06
C ARG A 20 23.68 5.51 4.65
N VAL A 21 22.98 6.42 4.00
CA VAL A 21 22.88 7.81 4.43
C VAL A 21 21.43 8.15 4.74
N ALA A 22 21.18 8.77 5.89
CA ALA A 22 19.85 9.23 6.30
C ALA A 22 19.87 10.72 6.65
N VAL A 23 18.80 11.41 6.23
CA VAL A 23 18.55 12.83 6.52
C VAL A 23 18.25 13.03 8.01
N ALA A 24 17.44 12.14 8.59
CA ALA A 24 16.97 12.21 9.96
C ALA A 24 18.01 11.70 10.97
N ASP A 25 17.69 11.88 12.26
CA ASP A 25 18.47 11.36 13.37
C ASP A 25 18.16 9.91 13.73
N TYR A 26 17.30 9.26 12.94
CA TYR A 26 17.02 7.83 12.99
C TYR A 26 16.96 7.25 11.57
N ALA A 27 17.18 5.95 11.46
CA ALA A 27 16.92 5.20 10.23
C ALA A 27 15.48 4.68 10.24
N GLY A 28 14.81 4.65 9.09
CA GLY A 28 13.50 4.04 8.93
C GLY A 28 12.46 4.89 8.20
N GLY A 29 12.61 6.22 8.20
CA GLY A 29 11.64 7.14 7.59
C GLY A 29 10.24 6.93 8.19
N HIS A 30 9.24 6.65 7.36
CA HIS A 30 7.88 6.30 7.80
C HIS A 30 7.78 5.09 8.74
N THR A 31 8.87 4.34 8.94
CA THR A 31 9.00 3.38 10.05
C THR A 31 9.33 4.12 11.35
N HIS A 32 8.31 4.71 11.96
CA HIS A 32 8.48 5.58 13.12
C HIS A 32 7.71 5.04 14.33
N THR A 33 8.44 4.75 15.40
CA THR A 33 7.89 4.28 16.68
C THR A 33 8.29 5.27 17.77
N VAL A 34 7.37 5.66 18.64
CA VAL A 34 7.63 6.61 19.75
C VAL A 34 7.24 6.01 21.10
N ASP A 35 7.83 6.51 22.19
CA ASP A 35 7.61 5.98 23.54
C ASP A 35 6.54 6.80 24.26
N VAL A 36 5.32 6.26 24.36
CA VAL A 36 4.20 6.93 25.04
C VAL A 36 4.29 6.73 26.55
N PRO A 37 4.36 7.81 27.35
CA PRO A 37 4.41 7.69 28.81
C PRO A 37 3.10 7.15 29.39
N PRO A 38 3.12 6.52 30.57
CA PRO A 38 1.89 6.12 31.25
C PRO A 38 1.02 7.31 31.64
N LEU A 39 -0.23 7.06 32.04
CA LEU A 39 -1.11 8.08 32.60
C LEU A 39 -0.50 8.67 33.88
N LYS A 40 -0.84 9.93 34.18
CA LYS A 40 -0.27 10.69 35.31
C LYS A 40 -0.39 9.94 36.64
N GLU A 41 -1.49 9.22 36.87
CA GLU A 41 -1.71 8.42 38.08
C GLU A 41 -0.78 7.21 38.23
N PHE A 42 -0.20 6.72 37.13
CA PHE A 42 0.78 5.63 37.14
C PHE A 42 2.23 6.12 36.97
N ALA A 43 2.45 7.41 36.70
CA ALA A 43 3.77 7.95 36.38
C ALA A 43 4.81 7.80 37.51
N SER A 44 4.36 7.75 38.77
CA SER A 44 5.23 7.54 39.94
C SER A 44 5.60 6.07 40.19
N ASN A 45 4.96 5.12 39.50
CA ASN A 45 5.22 3.70 39.66
C ASN A 45 6.39 3.25 38.76
N PRO A 46 7.57 2.92 39.30
CA PRO A 46 8.74 2.56 38.50
C PRO A 46 8.59 1.26 37.71
N ARG A 47 7.56 0.45 38.00
CA ARG A 47 7.24 -0.75 37.23
C ARG A 47 6.47 -0.46 35.95
N VAL A 48 5.86 0.73 35.84
CA VAL A 48 5.11 1.14 34.65
C VAL A 48 6.01 2.03 33.81
N LYS A 49 6.45 1.49 32.67
CA LYS A 49 7.33 2.19 31.72
C LYS A 49 6.51 2.79 30.58
N SER A 50 7.14 3.67 29.81
CA SER A 50 6.62 4.07 28.50
C SER A 50 6.44 2.84 27.61
N VAL A 51 5.48 2.93 26.70
CA VAL A 51 5.17 1.86 25.74
C VAL A 51 5.48 2.33 24.33
N PRO A 52 6.15 1.51 23.49
CA PRO A 52 6.39 1.87 22.11
C PRO A 52 5.08 1.86 21.31
N VAL A 53 4.84 2.89 20.53
CA VAL A 53 3.67 3.06 19.66
C VAL A 53 4.13 3.45 18.27
N ASP A 54 3.69 2.71 17.25
CA ASP A 54 3.99 3.04 15.85
C ASP A 54 3.10 4.19 15.38
N THR A 55 3.69 5.16 14.67
CA THR A 55 2.98 6.35 14.18
C THR A 55 3.04 6.52 12.67
N GLY A 56 3.73 5.61 11.96
CA GLY A 56 3.74 5.55 10.49
C GLY A 56 3.35 4.14 10.02
N PHE A 57 4.32 3.27 9.77
CA PHE A 57 4.05 1.86 9.50
C PHE A 57 3.64 1.07 10.76
N ILE A 58 2.43 0.52 10.78
CA ILE A 58 1.87 -0.13 11.98
C ILE A 58 1.66 -1.65 11.78
N VAL A 59 1.24 -2.08 10.59
CA VAL A 59 0.53 -3.36 10.39
C VAL A 59 0.85 -4.02 9.07
N LEU A 60 0.83 -5.36 9.07
CA LEU A 60 1.09 -6.21 7.91
C LEU A 60 0.24 -7.49 7.94
N ASN A 61 0.21 -8.24 6.85
CA ASN A 61 -0.44 -9.54 6.82
C ASN A 61 0.21 -10.51 5.81
N PRO A 62 0.06 -11.84 6.01
CA PRO A 62 0.67 -12.86 5.14
C PRO A 62 0.28 -12.87 3.67
N VAL A 63 -0.87 -12.27 3.32
CA VAL A 63 -1.36 -12.28 1.94
C VAL A 63 -0.67 -11.19 1.11
N THR A 64 -0.43 -10.03 1.72
CA THR A 64 0.02 -8.82 1.01
C THR A 64 1.42 -8.36 1.41
N TYR A 65 2.06 -9.04 2.38
CA TYR A 65 3.43 -8.79 2.81
C TYR A 65 4.31 -10.06 2.81
N PRO A 66 4.27 -10.93 1.79
CA PRO A 66 5.04 -12.17 1.78
C PRO A 66 6.56 -11.95 1.83
N THR A 67 7.10 -10.98 1.10
CA THR A 67 8.53 -10.67 1.08
C THR A 67 8.97 -10.07 2.42
N PHE A 68 8.24 -9.07 2.90
CA PHE A 68 8.58 -8.40 4.15
C PHE A 68 8.48 -9.35 5.34
N LEU A 69 7.51 -10.28 5.36
CA LEU A 69 7.45 -11.30 6.42
C LEU A 69 8.66 -12.24 6.41
N ARG A 70 9.11 -12.70 5.24
CA ARG A 70 10.33 -13.50 5.14
C ARG A 70 11.54 -12.73 5.62
N PHE A 71 11.61 -11.44 5.28
CA PHE A 71 12.67 -10.56 5.74
C PHE A 71 12.67 -10.38 7.26
N LEU A 72 11.50 -10.18 7.87
CA LEU A 72 11.36 -10.10 9.33
C LEU A 72 11.71 -11.43 10.02
N ASP A 73 11.34 -12.56 9.42
CA ASP A 73 11.67 -13.91 9.90
C ASP A 73 13.19 -14.14 9.93
N GLN A 74 13.92 -13.77 8.86
CA GLN A 74 15.38 -13.82 8.82
C GLN A 74 16.03 -12.97 9.92
N LEU A 75 15.44 -11.82 10.25
CA LEU A 75 15.90 -10.94 11.31
C LEU A 75 15.46 -11.39 12.71
N ASN A 76 14.70 -12.49 12.83
CA ASN A 76 14.09 -12.96 14.07
C ASN A 76 13.30 -11.84 14.78
N VAL A 77 12.51 -11.08 14.01
CA VAL A 77 11.69 -9.98 14.53
C VAL A 77 10.37 -10.54 15.06
N PRO A 78 10.03 -10.33 16.34
CA PRO A 78 8.79 -10.86 16.89
C PRO A 78 7.58 -10.11 16.31
N LEU A 79 6.57 -10.89 15.93
CA LEU A 79 5.28 -10.39 15.45
C LEU A 79 4.17 -10.77 16.44
N THR A 80 3.15 -9.93 16.52
CA THR A 80 1.93 -10.20 17.28
C THR A 80 0.70 -9.95 16.43
N LYS A 81 -0.43 -10.52 16.86
CA LYS A 81 -1.71 -10.33 16.16
C LYS A 81 -2.15 -8.87 16.27
N SER A 82 -2.72 -8.37 15.19
CA SER A 82 -3.36 -7.06 15.10
C SER A 82 -4.79 -7.21 14.61
N ASP A 83 -5.58 -6.18 14.85
CA ASP A 83 -6.88 -5.97 14.22
C ASP A 83 -6.76 -4.97 13.05
N MET A 84 -7.79 -4.89 12.20
CA MET A 84 -7.88 -3.97 11.07
C MET A 84 -9.34 -3.60 10.75
N SER A 85 -10.17 -3.49 11.78
CA SER A 85 -11.56 -3.07 11.57
C SER A 85 -11.62 -1.61 11.12
N PHE A 86 -12.69 -1.29 10.39
CA PHE A 86 -12.90 0.01 9.78
C PHE A 86 -14.31 0.52 10.11
N ALA A 87 -14.38 1.80 10.41
CA ALA A 87 -15.63 2.52 10.66
C ALA A 87 -15.67 3.84 9.90
N VAL A 88 -16.89 4.28 9.60
CA VAL A 88 -17.18 5.61 9.09
C VAL A 88 -18.07 6.33 10.08
N SER A 89 -17.74 7.57 10.38
CA SER A 89 -18.58 8.50 11.13
C SER A 89 -18.67 9.81 10.37
N ARG A 90 -19.89 10.11 9.91
CA ARG A 90 -20.19 11.30 9.12
C ARG A 90 -21.06 12.27 9.92
N ASP A 91 -20.84 13.56 9.69
CA ASP A 91 -21.66 14.66 10.22
C ASP A 91 -21.76 14.60 11.75
N LEU A 92 -20.60 14.49 12.42
CA LEU A 92 -20.51 14.40 13.89
C LEU A 92 -21.35 13.26 14.51
N GLY A 93 -21.56 12.18 13.76
CA GLY A 93 -22.29 10.99 14.21
C GLY A 93 -23.74 10.90 13.71
N GLU A 94 -24.19 11.80 12.81
CA GLU A 94 -25.50 11.62 12.15
C GLU A 94 -25.56 10.38 11.26
N PHE A 95 -24.43 9.84 10.83
CA PHE A 95 -24.39 8.53 10.20
C PHE A 95 -23.11 7.79 10.60
N GLU A 96 -23.27 6.60 11.17
CA GLU A 96 -22.15 5.76 11.59
C GLU A 96 -22.39 4.28 11.26
N TRP A 97 -21.32 3.60 10.84
CA TRP A 97 -21.27 2.14 10.74
C TRP A 97 -19.85 1.63 10.91
N ALA A 98 -19.74 0.37 11.33
CA ALA A 98 -18.47 -0.33 11.39
C ALA A 98 -18.59 -1.76 10.86
N GLY A 99 -17.56 -2.20 10.13
CA GLY A 99 -17.54 -3.46 9.38
C GLY A 99 -17.23 -4.72 10.18
N ASP A 100 -17.14 -4.65 11.51
CA ASP A 100 -16.76 -5.78 12.38
C ASP A 100 -17.78 -6.91 12.38
N THR A 101 -19.06 -6.56 12.57
CA THR A 101 -20.17 -7.49 12.74
C THR A 101 -21.46 -6.87 12.22
N LEU A 102 -22.53 -7.66 12.06
CA LEU A 102 -23.85 -7.11 11.73
C LEU A 102 -24.38 -6.15 12.81
N MET A 103 -24.03 -6.37 14.08
CA MET A 103 -24.45 -5.49 15.18
C MET A 103 -23.75 -4.12 15.11
N THR A 104 -22.49 -4.08 14.67
CA THR A 104 -21.74 -2.82 14.50
C THR A 104 -22.10 -2.13 13.19
N LEU A 105 -22.52 -2.87 12.17
CA LEU A 105 -23.02 -2.33 10.91
C LEU A 105 -24.33 -1.55 11.13
N PHE A 106 -25.22 -2.09 11.97
CA PHE A 106 -26.48 -1.45 12.37
C PHE A 106 -26.43 -0.91 13.81
N ALA A 107 -25.27 -0.43 14.25
CA ALA A 107 -25.10 0.13 15.60
C ALA A 107 -26.07 1.30 15.85
N GLN A 108 -26.41 2.05 14.80
CA GLN A 108 -27.49 3.02 14.81
C GLN A 108 -28.77 2.38 14.27
N THR A 109 -29.74 2.13 15.15
CA THR A 109 -30.99 1.42 14.80
C THR A 109 -31.82 2.12 13.74
N ARG A 110 -31.71 3.46 13.60
CA ARG A 110 -32.34 4.22 12.50
C ARG A 110 -31.92 3.72 11.11
N ASN A 111 -30.70 3.18 10.97
CA ASN A 111 -30.18 2.68 9.70
C ASN A 111 -30.92 1.41 9.25
N LEU A 112 -31.62 0.70 10.15
CA LEU A 112 -32.43 -0.47 9.80
C LEU A 112 -33.70 -0.09 9.03
N VAL A 113 -34.24 1.11 9.26
CA VAL A 113 -35.49 1.60 8.64
C VAL A 113 -35.24 2.63 7.55
N ASP A 114 -33.98 3.02 7.31
CA ASP A 114 -33.61 3.97 6.28
C ASP A 114 -33.37 3.27 4.94
N PHE A 115 -34.44 3.23 4.15
CA PHE A 115 -34.45 2.75 2.77
C PHE A 115 -34.38 3.91 1.76
N SER A 116 -34.02 5.12 2.20
CA SER A 116 -33.85 6.25 1.28
C SER A 116 -32.67 6.03 0.33
N ARG A 117 -32.55 6.88 -0.70
CA ARG A 117 -31.41 6.85 -1.65
C ARG A 117 -30.06 7.04 -0.95
N ASP A 118 -30.06 7.72 0.19
CA ASP A 118 -28.87 7.98 0.99
C ASP A 118 -28.71 6.99 2.16
N GLY A 119 -29.64 6.04 2.29
CA GLY A 119 -29.72 5.10 3.40
C GLY A 119 -28.81 3.86 3.28
N MET A 120 -28.66 3.20 4.42
CA MET A 120 -27.77 2.03 4.61
C MET A 120 -28.05 0.89 3.64
N TRP A 121 -29.32 0.59 3.37
CA TRP A 121 -29.68 -0.55 2.53
C TRP A 121 -29.29 -0.36 1.05
N ILE A 122 -29.42 0.87 0.54
CA ILE A 122 -28.98 1.21 -0.82
C ILE A 122 -27.44 1.21 -0.90
N MET A 123 -26.76 1.71 0.14
CA MET A 123 -25.31 1.57 0.25
C MET A 123 -24.89 0.10 0.17
N LEU A 124 -25.46 -0.78 0.99
CA LEU A 124 -25.15 -2.21 1.01
C LEU A 124 -25.44 -2.89 -0.34
N TRP A 125 -26.53 -2.52 -1.00
CA TRP A 125 -26.84 -2.99 -2.34
C TRP A 125 -25.73 -2.67 -3.34
N ASP A 126 -25.32 -1.41 -3.38
CA ASP A 126 -24.27 -0.94 -4.25
C ASP A 126 -22.89 -1.52 -3.86
N VAL A 127 -22.64 -1.81 -2.58
CA VAL A 127 -21.46 -2.57 -2.15
C VAL A 127 -21.45 -3.93 -2.84
N LEU A 128 -22.52 -4.73 -2.74
CA LEU A 128 -22.55 -6.05 -3.38
C LEU A 128 -22.39 -5.95 -4.91
N ARG A 129 -23.06 -4.96 -5.53
CA ARG A 129 -22.97 -4.72 -6.98
C ARG A 129 -21.55 -4.31 -7.40
N PHE A 130 -20.92 -3.40 -6.66
CA PHE A 130 -19.55 -2.98 -6.90
C PHE A 130 -18.60 -4.18 -6.88
N HIS A 131 -18.69 -5.02 -5.86
CA HIS A 131 -17.82 -6.19 -5.73
C HIS A 131 -17.96 -7.14 -6.93
N TRP A 132 -19.18 -7.34 -7.42
CA TRP A 132 -19.44 -8.16 -8.60
C TRP A 132 -18.85 -7.59 -9.89
N VAL A 133 -19.02 -6.28 -10.12
CA VAL A 133 -18.44 -5.59 -11.28
C VAL A 133 -16.91 -5.57 -11.19
N ALA A 134 -16.37 -5.21 -10.02
CA ALA A 134 -14.95 -5.14 -9.75
C ALA A 134 -14.24 -6.48 -9.94
N ALA A 135 -14.85 -7.59 -9.53
CA ALA A 135 -14.29 -8.92 -9.73
C ALA A 135 -14.09 -9.24 -11.22
N GLN A 136 -15.07 -8.92 -12.07
CA GLN A 136 -14.97 -9.13 -13.52
C GLN A 136 -13.92 -8.24 -14.18
N ILE A 137 -13.87 -6.96 -13.80
CA ILE A 137 -12.85 -6.02 -14.28
C ILE A 137 -11.45 -6.53 -13.92
N ALA A 138 -11.28 -6.99 -12.69
CA ALA A 138 -10.00 -7.51 -12.23
C ALA A 138 -9.60 -8.81 -12.92
N ASP A 139 -10.55 -9.73 -13.16
CA ASP A 139 -10.29 -10.97 -13.91
C ASP A 139 -9.89 -10.67 -15.36
N ALA A 140 -10.56 -9.74 -16.04
CA ALA A 140 -10.19 -9.31 -17.38
C ALA A 140 -8.79 -8.68 -17.39
N ALA A 141 -8.48 -7.81 -16.42
CA ALA A 141 -7.17 -7.18 -16.31
C ALA A 141 -6.04 -8.18 -16.06
N ASP A 142 -6.27 -9.18 -15.20
CA ASP A 142 -5.30 -10.25 -14.95
C ASP A 142 -5.04 -11.08 -16.21
N LYS A 143 -6.08 -11.45 -16.96
CA LYS A 143 -5.91 -12.18 -18.23
C LYS A 143 -5.13 -11.36 -19.25
N VAL A 144 -5.51 -10.09 -19.45
CA VAL A 144 -4.83 -9.21 -20.42
C VAL A 144 -3.36 -9.02 -20.06
N THR A 145 -3.04 -8.97 -18.77
CA THR A 145 -1.68 -8.67 -18.29
C THR A 145 -0.79 -9.91 -18.18
N PHE A 146 -1.29 -11.01 -17.60
CA PHE A 146 -0.47 -12.17 -17.25
C PHE A 146 -0.72 -13.39 -18.14
N SER A 147 -1.82 -13.42 -18.89
CA SER A 147 -2.15 -14.53 -19.77
C SER A 147 -2.74 -14.02 -21.08
N PRO A 148 -2.05 -13.11 -21.79
CA PRO A 148 -2.60 -12.40 -22.94
C PRO A 148 -3.03 -13.35 -24.06
N GLN A 149 -2.50 -14.56 -24.13
CA GLN A 149 -2.89 -15.60 -25.10
C GLN A 149 -4.29 -16.17 -24.83
N THR A 150 -4.77 -16.05 -23.59
CA THR A 150 -6.10 -16.54 -23.14
C THR A 150 -7.14 -15.43 -23.02
N ALA A 151 -6.72 -14.16 -23.14
CA ALA A 151 -7.62 -13.01 -23.04
C ALA A 151 -8.47 -12.87 -24.31
N SER A 152 -9.80 -12.81 -24.14
CA SER A 152 -10.74 -12.54 -25.23
C SER A 152 -10.72 -11.06 -25.66
N ASP A 153 -11.36 -10.75 -26.79
CA ASP A 153 -11.56 -9.36 -27.22
C ASP A 153 -12.41 -8.56 -26.23
N ASP A 154 -13.37 -9.22 -25.56
CA ASP A 154 -14.15 -8.62 -24.48
C ASP A 154 -13.27 -8.29 -23.26
N ASP A 155 -12.38 -9.19 -22.85
CA ASP A 155 -11.44 -8.95 -21.74
C ASP A 155 -10.55 -7.72 -22.05
N ARG A 156 -10.07 -7.60 -23.30
CA ARG A 156 -9.26 -6.45 -23.76
C ARG A 156 -10.04 -5.15 -23.80
N THR A 157 -11.28 -5.20 -24.25
CA THR A 157 -12.18 -4.05 -24.30
C THR A 157 -12.48 -3.55 -22.89
N LEU A 158 -12.79 -4.47 -21.97
CA LEU A 158 -13.04 -4.16 -20.56
C LEU A 158 -11.81 -3.53 -19.90
N PHE A 159 -10.64 -4.14 -20.10
CA PHE A 159 -9.37 -3.63 -19.59
C PHE A 159 -9.08 -2.20 -20.08
N THR A 160 -9.16 -1.98 -21.40
CA THR A 160 -8.86 -0.68 -22.02
C THR A 160 -9.82 0.38 -21.51
N LYS A 161 -11.11 0.06 -21.39
CA LYS A 161 -12.12 0.99 -20.88
C LYS A 161 -11.80 1.48 -19.47
N TYR A 162 -11.52 0.57 -18.53
CA TYR A 162 -11.34 0.94 -17.12
C TYR A 162 -9.92 1.38 -16.75
N LYS A 163 -8.92 1.12 -17.61
CA LYS A 163 -7.54 1.54 -17.39
C LYS A 163 -7.43 3.06 -17.21
N ASP A 164 -8.12 3.81 -18.06
CA ASP A 164 -8.02 5.27 -18.12
C ASP A 164 -9.23 5.97 -17.48
N MET A 165 -10.03 5.25 -16.69
CA MET A 165 -11.25 5.77 -16.07
C MET A 165 -11.02 6.16 -14.61
N SER A 166 -11.52 7.32 -14.20
CA SER A 166 -11.48 7.76 -12.79
C SER A 166 -12.51 7.01 -11.93
N ILE A 167 -12.35 7.07 -10.60
CA ILE A 167 -13.40 6.61 -9.67
C ILE A 167 -14.71 7.36 -9.91
N GLY A 168 -14.65 8.68 -10.13
CA GLY A 168 -15.82 9.52 -10.34
C GLY A 168 -16.62 9.12 -11.59
N ASP A 169 -15.94 8.95 -12.71
CA ASP A 169 -16.58 8.53 -13.96
C ASP A 169 -17.17 7.13 -13.83
N PHE A 170 -16.47 6.21 -13.17
CA PHE A 170 -16.97 4.87 -12.89
C PHE A 170 -18.26 4.89 -12.06
N LEU A 171 -18.31 5.74 -11.03
CA LEU A 171 -19.48 5.89 -10.18
C LEU A 171 -20.69 6.46 -10.95
N ILE A 172 -20.45 7.45 -11.82
CA ILE A 172 -21.47 8.09 -12.65
C ILE A 172 -22.01 7.09 -13.69
N GLU A 173 -21.12 6.47 -14.47
CA GLU A 173 -21.51 5.53 -15.52
C GLU A 173 -22.21 4.29 -14.93
N GLY A 174 -21.70 3.80 -13.80
CA GLY A 174 -22.29 2.70 -13.05
C GLY A 174 -23.55 3.07 -12.27
N ALA A 175 -24.01 4.33 -12.30
CA ALA A 175 -25.17 4.84 -11.56
C ALA A 175 -25.18 4.46 -10.06
N PHE A 176 -24.01 4.51 -9.42
CA PHE A 176 -23.87 4.24 -7.99
C PHE A 176 -24.50 5.35 -7.13
N SER A 177 -25.07 4.97 -5.99
CA SER A 177 -25.72 5.91 -5.07
C SER A 177 -24.71 6.85 -4.38
N PRO A 178 -25.14 8.07 -4.01
CA PRO A 178 -24.36 8.94 -3.14
C PRO A 178 -23.99 8.26 -1.82
N SER A 179 -24.90 7.46 -1.24
CA SER A 179 -24.60 6.71 -0.02
C SER A 179 -23.40 5.77 -0.20
N PHE A 180 -23.36 4.98 -1.28
CA PHE A 180 -22.22 4.12 -1.56
C PHE A 180 -20.92 4.91 -1.78
N ARG A 181 -21.00 6.01 -2.55
CA ARG A 181 -19.85 6.88 -2.79
C ARG A 181 -19.30 7.43 -1.47
N ASP A 182 -20.14 8.13 -0.72
CA ASP A 182 -19.72 8.99 0.40
C ASP A 182 -19.55 8.22 1.72
N ASN A 183 -20.22 7.09 1.88
CA ASN A 183 -20.18 6.30 3.12
C ASN A 183 -19.39 4.99 3.01
N PHE A 184 -18.97 4.57 1.82
CA PHE A 184 -18.22 3.32 1.64
C PHE A 184 -16.97 3.45 0.76
N LEU A 185 -17.12 3.81 -0.52
CA LEU A 185 -16.01 3.71 -1.48
C LEU A 185 -14.97 4.81 -1.25
N VAL A 186 -15.42 6.07 -1.14
CA VAL A 186 -14.53 7.22 -0.91
C VAL A 186 -13.88 7.14 0.47
N PRO A 187 -14.60 6.89 1.58
CA PRO A 187 -13.97 6.72 2.90
C PRO A 187 -12.86 5.68 2.93
N GLN A 188 -13.08 4.50 2.32
CA GLN A 188 -12.05 3.47 2.27
C GLN A 188 -10.86 3.90 1.44
N THR A 189 -11.09 4.44 0.24
CA THR A 189 -10.01 4.87 -0.65
C THR A 189 -9.18 5.99 -0.03
N ALA A 190 -9.85 7.03 0.49
CA ALA A 190 -9.21 8.15 1.15
C ALA A 190 -8.41 7.71 2.38
N ALA A 191 -8.93 6.78 3.19
CA ALA A 191 -8.23 6.28 4.37
C ALA A 191 -6.98 5.44 4.04
N ILE A 192 -6.99 4.70 2.92
CA ILE A 192 -5.87 3.83 2.53
C ILE A 192 -4.67 4.65 2.07
N TRP A 193 -4.90 5.71 1.27
CA TRP A 193 -3.81 6.53 0.70
C TRP A 193 -3.64 7.89 1.37
N SER A 194 -4.41 8.18 2.42
CA SER A 194 -4.41 9.49 3.09
C SER A 194 -4.57 10.64 2.07
N THR A 195 -5.50 10.46 1.13
CA THR A 195 -5.80 11.40 0.05
C THR A 195 -7.15 12.08 0.29
N PRO A 196 -7.28 13.39 0.03
CA PRO A 196 -8.56 14.09 0.05
C PRO A 196 -9.63 13.41 -0.81
N ALA A 197 -10.87 13.44 -0.33
CA ALA A 197 -12.02 12.82 -0.99
C ALA A 197 -12.22 13.32 -2.44
N GLY A 198 -12.05 14.62 -2.67
CA GLY A 198 -12.19 15.22 -4.00
C GLY A 198 -11.17 14.66 -5.01
N SER A 199 -9.90 14.61 -4.63
CA SER A 199 -8.83 14.05 -5.46
C SER A 199 -9.00 12.55 -5.68
N CYS A 200 -9.46 11.79 -4.68
CA CYS A 200 -9.79 10.37 -4.88
C CYS A 200 -10.84 10.19 -5.99
N ILE A 201 -11.87 11.03 -6.02
CA ILE A 201 -12.95 10.91 -7.01
C ILE A 201 -12.45 11.32 -8.40
N ALA A 202 -11.72 12.43 -8.50
CA ALA A 202 -11.31 13.01 -9.78
C ALA A 202 -10.13 12.28 -10.44
N ASP A 203 -9.11 11.95 -9.65
CA ASP A 203 -7.77 11.67 -10.19
C ASP A 203 -7.36 10.20 -10.03
N PHE A 204 -8.03 9.43 -9.17
CA PHE A 204 -7.65 8.06 -8.87
C PHE A 204 -8.16 7.10 -9.97
N PRO A 205 -7.29 6.28 -10.59
CA PRO A 205 -7.72 5.35 -11.63
C PRO A 205 -8.48 4.15 -11.05
N ILE A 206 -9.73 3.91 -11.49
CA ILE A 206 -10.60 2.89 -10.90
C ILE A 206 -10.00 1.48 -11.02
N LEU A 207 -9.35 1.16 -12.14
CA LEU A 207 -8.73 -0.15 -12.33
C LEU A 207 -7.66 -0.43 -11.26
N ARG A 208 -6.94 0.61 -10.80
CA ARG A 208 -5.94 0.48 -9.73
C ARG A 208 -6.58 0.17 -8.39
N LEU A 209 -7.67 0.86 -8.06
CA LEU A 209 -8.42 0.60 -6.84
C LEU A 209 -8.95 -0.85 -6.83
N ILE A 210 -9.52 -1.30 -7.94
CA ILE A 210 -10.05 -2.65 -8.10
C ILE A 210 -8.94 -3.70 -7.94
N SER A 211 -7.79 -3.50 -8.61
CA SER A 211 -6.63 -4.38 -8.46
C SER A 211 -6.11 -4.42 -7.03
N PHE A 212 -6.05 -3.28 -6.34
CA PHE A 212 -5.70 -3.22 -4.92
C PHE A 212 -6.69 -4.02 -4.07
N PHE A 213 -8.00 -3.82 -4.27
CA PHE A 213 -9.03 -4.50 -3.51
C PHE A 213 -8.97 -6.02 -3.73
N ARG A 214 -8.66 -6.47 -4.94
CA ARG A 214 -8.42 -7.88 -5.25
C ARG A 214 -7.18 -8.41 -4.52
N ASN A 215 -6.05 -7.72 -4.63
CA ASN A 215 -4.79 -8.12 -3.99
C ASN A 215 -4.94 -8.23 -2.46
N HIS A 216 -5.65 -7.28 -1.85
CA HIS A 216 -5.87 -7.21 -0.40
C HIS A 216 -7.04 -8.06 0.09
N ARG A 217 -7.67 -8.85 -0.79
CA ARG A 217 -8.89 -9.64 -0.51
C ARG A 217 -10.04 -8.80 0.06
N MET A 218 -10.08 -7.52 -0.27
CA MET A 218 -11.20 -6.64 0.06
C MET A 218 -12.42 -6.93 -0.82
N LEU A 219 -12.24 -7.56 -1.98
CA LEU A 219 -13.34 -8.04 -2.83
C LEU A 219 -14.04 -9.32 -2.31
N GLN A 220 -13.63 -9.88 -1.16
CA GLN A 220 -14.19 -11.12 -0.61
C GLN A 220 -15.06 -10.83 0.63
N LEU A 221 -16.22 -11.48 0.74
CA LEU A 221 -17.06 -11.43 1.95
C LEU A 221 -16.47 -12.23 3.11
N VAL A 222 -15.75 -13.30 2.80
CA VAL A 222 -15.18 -14.25 3.78
C VAL A 222 -13.70 -14.47 3.51
N GLY A 223 -12.97 -15.01 4.50
CA GLY A 223 -11.55 -15.35 4.32
C GLY A 223 -10.61 -14.14 4.32
N ARG A 224 -11.01 -13.05 5.00
CA ARG A 224 -10.16 -11.87 5.20
C ARG A 224 -8.85 -12.25 5.91
N PRO A 225 -7.73 -11.61 5.53
CA PRO A 225 -6.43 -11.93 6.10
C PRO A 225 -6.39 -11.62 7.59
N ARG A 226 -5.59 -12.41 8.33
CA ARG A 226 -5.24 -12.08 9.71
C ARG A 226 -4.12 -11.05 9.70
N TRP A 227 -4.30 -10.00 10.47
CA TRP A 227 -3.34 -8.91 10.58
C TRP A 227 -2.34 -9.15 11.71
N LEU A 228 -1.15 -8.61 11.52
CA LEU A 228 -0.02 -8.67 12.41
C LEU A 228 0.57 -7.26 12.59
N THR A 229 1.26 -7.05 13.68
CA THR A 229 2.10 -5.87 13.94
C THR A 229 3.43 -6.32 14.53
N VAL A 230 4.47 -5.50 14.40
CA VAL A 230 5.78 -5.77 15.00
C VAL A 230 5.67 -5.59 16.51
N ALA A 231 6.00 -6.62 17.27
CA ALA A 231 5.98 -6.52 18.72
C ALA A 231 7.04 -5.52 19.19
N LEU A 232 6.65 -4.63 20.11
CA LEU A 232 7.48 -3.52 20.59
C LEU A 232 7.78 -2.43 19.54
N GLY A 233 7.03 -2.44 18.43
CA GLY A 233 7.06 -1.40 17.41
C GLY A 233 8.04 -1.67 16.26
N SER A 234 7.73 -1.06 15.12
CA SER A 234 8.44 -1.21 13.86
C SER A 234 9.92 -0.81 13.90
N ARG A 235 10.35 0.04 14.86
CA ARG A 235 11.77 0.36 15.12
C ARG A 235 12.65 -0.88 15.33
N GLU A 236 12.09 -1.98 15.82
CA GLU A 236 12.84 -3.17 16.21
C GLU A 236 13.55 -3.87 15.05
N TYR A 237 12.92 -3.94 13.87
CA TYR A 237 13.57 -4.53 12.71
C TYR A 237 14.59 -3.56 12.10
N VAL A 238 14.32 -2.25 12.13
CA VAL A 238 15.26 -1.24 11.63
C VAL A 238 16.54 -1.27 12.45
N LYS A 239 16.42 -1.33 13.78
CA LYS A 239 17.57 -1.49 14.68
C LYS A 239 18.40 -2.72 14.31
N ARG A 240 17.76 -3.88 14.12
CA ARG A 240 18.46 -5.14 13.74
C ARG A 240 19.17 -5.05 12.39
N ILE A 241 18.60 -4.32 11.42
CA ILE A 241 19.26 -4.07 10.13
C ILE A 241 20.47 -3.17 10.33
N THR A 242 20.28 -2.02 10.98
CA THR A 242 21.35 -1.02 11.14
C THR A 242 22.55 -1.55 11.92
N GLN A 243 22.34 -2.49 12.85
CA GLN A 243 23.41 -3.16 13.59
C GLN A 243 24.27 -4.11 12.74
N GLN A 244 23.77 -4.54 11.59
CA GLN A 244 24.47 -5.44 10.67
C GLN A 244 25.14 -4.70 9.51
N LEU A 245 24.86 -3.40 9.34
CA LEU A 245 25.43 -2.60 8.27
C LEU A 245 26.82 -2.06 8.67
N PRO A 246 27.81 -2.11 7.77
CA PRO A 246 29.17 -1.65 8.07
C PRO A 246 29.26 -0.12 8.19
N ASP A 247 28.40 0.62 7.50
CA ASP A 247 28.39 2.09 7.50
C ASP A 247 26.94 2.63 7.44
N VAL A 248 26.57 3.38 8.47
CA VAL A 248 25.28 4.09 8.58
C VAL A 248 25.55 5.50 9.07
N ARG A 249 25.17 6.49 8.26
CA ARG A 249 25.39 7.91 8.54
C ARG A 249 24.05 8.62 8.71
N LEU A 250 23.75 9.00 9.94
CA LEU A 250 22.55 9.75 10.29
C LEU A 250 22.86 11.25 10.27
N ARG A 251 21.85 12.10 10.05
CA ARG A 251 22.01 13.57 9.94
C ARG A 251 23.02 13.99 8.86
N THR A 252 23.12 13.22 7.78
CA THR A 252 24.05 13.44 6.67
C THR A 252 23.26 13.57 5.38
N ALA A 253 22.32 14.51 5.29
CA ALA A 253 21.50 14.64 4.09
C ALA A 253 22.36 14.83 2.83
N ILE A 254 22.07 14.07 1.78
CA ILE A 254 22.70 14.28 0.47
C ILE A 254 22.07 15.52 -0.15
N ARG A 255 22.89 16.43 -0.65
CA ARG A 255 22.47 17.66 -1.32
C ARG A 255 22.44 17.52 -2.83
N SER A 256 23.42 16.80 -3.39
CA SER A 256 23.54 16.64 -4.84
C SER A 256 24.16 15.31 -5.22
N VAL A 257 23.71 14.81 -6.37
CA VAL A 257 24.18 13.62 -7.06
C VAL A 257 24.63 14.06 -8.46
N THR A 258 25.90 13.86 -8.79
CA THR A 258 26.49 14.28 -10.06
C THR A 258 27.20 13.12 -10.73
N ARG A 259 26.93 12.90 -12.02
CA ARG A 259 27.60 11.87 -12.79
C ARG A 259 28.94 12.35 -13.31
N ILE A 260 29.94 11.47 -13.24
CA ILE A 260 31.30 11.71 -13.71
C ILE A 260 31.63 10.65 -14.75
N GLY A 261 31.73 11.07 -16.01
CA GLY A 261 32.21 10.21 -17.10
C GLY A 261 33.66 9.79 -16.87
N ARG A 262 33.94 8.50 -17.02
CA ARG A 262 35.29 7.93 -16.88
C ARG A 262 35.94 7.72 -18.25
N ALA A 263 37.27 7.70 -18.26
CA ALA A 263 38.05 7.51 -19.49
C ALA A 263 37.83 6.14 -20.16
N ASP A 264 37.36 5.14 -19.40
CA ASP A 264 37.02 3.80 -19.90
C ASP A 264 35.55 3.68 -20.38
N GLY A 265 34.82 4.79 -20.45
CA GLY A 265 33.41 4.83 -20.85
C GLY A 265 32.42 4.48 -19.74
N ARG A 266 32.87 4.14 -18.53
CA ARG A 266 31.99 3.93 -17.37
C ARG A 266 31.56 5.27 -16.75
N VAL A 267 30.54 5.22 -15.91
CA VAL A 267 30.06 6.37 -15.14
C VAL A 267 30.36 6.15 -13.66
N SER A 268 30.92 7.16 -13.00
CA SER A 268 30.95 7.30 -11.54
C SER A 268 29.83 8.22 -11.09
N VAL A 269 29.44 8.12 -9.82
CA VAL A 269 28.51 9.05 -9.20
C VAL A 269 29.19 9.70 -8.00
N ASN A 270 29.28 11.03 -7.98
CA ASN A 270 29.72 11.81 -6.82
C ASN A 270 28.50 12.27 -6.02
N LEU A 271 28.54 12.02 -4.71
CA LEU A 271 27.58 12.49 -3.72
C LEU A 271 28.20 13.63 -2.92
N THR A 272 27.50 14.76 -2.83
CA THR A 272 27.83 15.85 -1.91
C THR A 272 26.79 15.91 -0.81
N ASP A 273 27.24 15.86 0.45
CA ASP A 273 26.35 16.00 1.61
C ASP A 273 26.17 17.47 2.06
N VAL A 274 25.27 17.69 3.00
CA VAL A 274 25.02 19.02 3.61
C VAL A 274 26.20 19.60 4.38
N HIS A 275 27.19 18.79 4.74
CA HIS A 275 28.43 19.23 5.40
C HIS A 275 29.53 19.57 4.38
N GLY A 276 29.26 19.40 3.08
CA GLY A 276 30.20 19.64 1.99
C GLY A 276 31.18 18.49 1.75
N SER A 277 30.99 17.32 2.37
CA SER A 277 31.80 16.14 2.06
C SER A 277 31.40 15.59 0.71
N GLU A 278 32.40 15.29 -0.12
CA GLU A 278 32.22 14.61 -1.40
C GLU A 278 32.72 13.17 -1.33
N GLN A 279 31.95 12.25 -1.91
CA GLN A 279 32.31 10.84 -2.04
C GLN A 279 31.88 10.29 -3.39
N THR A 280 32.76 9.52 -4.02
CA THR A 280 32.54 8.95 -5.35
C THR A 280 32.29 7.45 -5.26
N PHE A 281 31.26 7.00 -5.98
CA PHE A 281 30.84 5.61 -6.07
C PHE A 281 30.78 5.17 -7.53
N ASP A 282 30.83 3.85 -7.74
CA ASP A 282 30.55 3.25 -9.06
C ASP A 282 29.07 3.25 -9.40
N HIS A 283 28.21 3.14 -8.37
CA HIS A 283 26.76 3.12 -8.51
C HIS A 283 26.08 3.64 -7.24
N VAL A 284 24.92 4.28 -7.38
CA VAL A 284 24.12 4.77 -6.25
C VAL A 284 22.67 4.34 -6.40
N ILE A 285 22.08 3.76 -5.36
CA ILE A 285 20.63 3.52 -5.27
C ILE A 285 20.00 4.67 -4.49
N LEU A 286 19.10 5.41 -5.14
CA LEU A 286 18.29 6.44 -4.49
C LEU A 286 17.04 5.80 -3.89
N ALA A 287 17.11 5.51 -2.59
CA ALA A 287 16.01 4.97 -1.79
C ALA A 287 15.11 6.07 -1.16
N THR A 288 14.97 7.19 -1.87
CA THR A 288 14.21 8.38 -1.45
C THR A 288 12.87 8.48 -2.18
N HIS A 289 12.04 9.45 -1.80
CA HIS A 289 10.86 9.83 -2.58
C HIS A 289 11.26 10.22 -4.01
N GLY A 290 10.40 9.97 -5.00
CA GLY A 290 10.70 10.19 -6.42
C GLY A 290 11.02 11.66 -6.75
N ASP A 291 10.28 12.59 -6.16
CA ASP A 291 10.50 14.03 -6.25
C ASP A 291 11.84 14.45 -5.60
N ILE A 292 12.19 13.89 -4.44
CA ILE A 292 13.49 14.09 -3.80
C ILE A 292 14.60 13.56 -4.70
N SER A 293 14.47 12.34 -5.23
CA SER A 293 15.44 11.75 -6.16
C SER A 293 15.65 12.66 -7.37
N ARG A 294 14.58 13.25 -7.92
CA ARG A 294 14.65 14.20 -9.03
C ARG A 294 15.40 15.48 -8.67
N GLN A 295 15.25 15.98 -7.44
CA GLN A 295 15.94 17.19 -6.97
C GLN A 295 17.42 16.95 -6.71
N LEU A 296 17.78 15.74 -6.26
CA LEU A 296 19.17 15.39 -5.96
C LEU A 296 20.04 15.30 -7.23
N ILE A 297 19.51 14.74 -8.31
CA ILE A 297 20.24 14.56 -9.58
C ILE A 297 20.44 15.92 -10.27
N GLN A 298 21.70 16.33 -10.44
CA GLN A 298 22.05 17.63 -11.02
C GLN A 298 21.94 17.68 -12.55
N ASP A 299 22.17 16.54 -13.20
CA ASP A 299 22.19 16.36 -14.65
C ASP A 299 21.14 15.32 -15.11
N PRO A 300 19.86 15.46 -14.76
CA PRO A 300 18.85 14.45 -15.07
C PRO A 300 18.62 14.36 -16.58
N SER A 301 18.47 13.14 -17.10
CA SER A 301 18.05 12.95 -18.49
C SER A 301 16.62 13.46 -18.71
N THR A 302 16.22 13.56 -19.98
CA THR A 302 14.83 13.90 -20.35
C THR A 302 13.85 12.88 -19.76
N GLU A 303 14.17 11.59 -19.89
CA GLU A 303 13.36 10.47 -19.37
C GLU A 303 13.32 10.48 -17.85
N GLU A 304 14.45 10.71 -17.17
CA GLU A 304 14.49 10.82 -15.71
C GLU A 304 13.64 11.99 -15.21
N THR A 305 13.69 13.12 -15.92
CA THR A 305 12.84 14.27 -15.60
C THR A 305 11.37 13.92 -15.79
N GLU A 306 11.00 13.33 -16.92
CA GLU A 306 9.62 12.97 -17.23
C GLU A 306 9.03 11.97 -16.21
N VAL A 307 9.78 10.91 -15.89
CA VAL A 307 9.29 9.85 -15.00
C VAL A 307 9.23 10.32 -13.55
N LEU A 308 10.30 10.93 -13.04
CA LEU A 308 10.36 11.27 -11.61
C LEU A 308 9.48 12.47 -11.25
N SER A 309 9.21 13.40 -12.17
CA SER A 309 8.32 14.54 -11.89
C SER A 309 6.85 14.15 -11.68
N LYS A 310 6.45 12.99 -12.19
CA LYS A 310 5.10 12.42 -12.05
C LYS A 310 4.87 11.77 -10.67
N VAL A 311 5.93 11.52 -9.90
CA VAL A 311 5.84 10.93 -8.56
C VAL A 311 5.69 12.05 -7.53
N ARG A 312 4.44 12.41 -7.22
CA ARG A 312 4.11 13.53 -6.33
C ARG A 312 3.74 13.06 -4.93
N TYR A 313 3.87 13.95 -3.95
CA TYR A 313 3.55 13.69 -2.55
C TYR A 313 2.71 14.82 -1.96
N THR A 314 1.88 14.47 -0.96
CA THR A 314 1.14 15.42 -0.12
C THR A 314 1.51 15.24 1.33
N LYS A 315 1.61 16.35 2.05
CA LYS A 315 1.88 16.38 3.49
C LYS A 315 0.61 16.08 4.27
N ASN A 316 0.73 15.19 5.24
CA ASN A 316 -0.34 14.83 6.16
C ASN A 316 0.14 15.05 7.60
N ARG A 317 -0.64 15.78 8.40
CA ARG A 317 -0.38 16.00 9.82
C ARG A 317 -0.88 14.81 10.62
N ALA A 318 -0.02 14.21 11.42
CA ALA A 318 -0.34 13.09 12.30
C ALA A 318 -0.23 13.52 13.77
N VAL A 319 -1.34 13.47 14.50
CA VAL A 319 -1.39 13.87 15.92
C VAL A 319 -1.58 12.62 16.76
N LEU A 320 -0.65 12.38 17.70
CA LEU A 320 -0.75 11.30 18.68
C LEU A 320 -1.36 11.87 19.97
N HIS A 321 -2.50 11.34 20.41
CA HIS A 321 -3.27 11.91 21.52
C HIS A 321 -4.09 10.87 22.29
N ARG A 322 -4.79 11.33 23.33
CA ARG A 322 -5.76 10.56 24.13
C ARG A 322 -7.20 11.08 24.05
N ASP A 323 -7.44 12.12 23.24
CA ASP A 323 -8.76 12.73 23.08
C ASP A 323 -9.76 11.81 22.34
N PRO A 324 -10.84 11.34 22.99
CA PRO A 324 -11.87 10.52 22.35
C PRO A 324 -12.84 11.34 21.47
N ALA A 325 -12.73 12.67 21.43
CA ALA A 325 -13.58 13.51 20.59
C ALA A 325 -13.43 13.12 19.11
N LEU A 326 -12.20 12.85 18.66
CA LEU A 326 -11.84 12.40 17.30
C LEU A 326 -12.13 10.90 17.06
N MET A 327 -13.08 10.30 17.77
CA MET A 327 -13.60 8.96 17.52
C MET A 327 -15.10 9.03 17.18
N PRO A 328 -15.68 7.98 16.58
CA PRO A 328 -17.13 7.90 16.41
C PRO A 328 -17.87 8.14 17.74
N LYS A 329 -19.02 8.83 17.67
CA LYS A 329 -19.87 9.09 18.85
C LYS A 329 -20.44 7.79 19.40
N THR A 330 -20.82 6.86 18.54
CA THR A 330 -21.28 5.53 18.98
C THR A 330 -20.08 4.66 19.33
N ARG A 331 -19.84 4.42 20.63
CA ARG A 331 -18.72 3.59 21.08
C ARG A 331 -18.69 2.19 20.46
N ALA A 332 -19.85 1.63 20.14
CA ALA A 332 -19.95 0.31 19.50
C ALA A 332 -19.37 0.28 18.07
N THR A 333 -19.22 1.42 17.39
CA THR A 333 -18.60 1.49 16.06
C THR A 333 -17.10 1.76 16.12
N TRP A 334 -16.50 1.90 17.30
CA TRP A 334 -15.07 2.14 17.44
C TRP A 334 -14.26 1.00 16.81
N SER A 335 -13.49 1.39 15.81
CA SER A 335 -12.69 0.49 15.00
C SER A 335 -11.21 0.77 15.12
N SER A 336 -10.38 -0.10 14.56
CA SER A 336 -8.95 0.17 14.44
C SER A 336 -8.70 1.42 13.61
N TRP A 337 -9.51 1.65 12.56
CA TRP A 337 -9.45 2.81 11.66
C TRP A 337 -10.83 3.47 11.63
N ASN A 338 -10.90 4.77 11.86
CA ASN A 338 -12.15 5.51 11.95
C ASN A 338 -12.08 6.71 11.03
N TYR A 339 -12.77 6.65 9.89
CA TYR A 339 -12.86 7.74 8.94
C TYR A 339 -13.92 8.74 9.41
N LEU A 340 -13.48 9.97 9.65
CA LEU A 340 -14.36 11.06 10.07
C LEU A 340 -14.54 12.03 8.91
N THR A 341 -15.77 12.42 8.64
CA THR A 341 -16.08 13.37 7.56
C THR A 341 -17.28 14.25 7.91
N SER A 342 -17.37 15.40 7.25
CA SER A 342 -18.49 16.31 7.30
C SER A 342 -18.99 16.59 5.89
N THR A 343 -20.31 16.55 5.72
CA THR A 343 -20.99 17.10 4.55
C THR A 343 -20.88 18.62 4.58
N GLY A 344 -20.56 19.17 3.42
CA GLY A 344 -20.54 20.60 3.15
C GLY A 344 -21.91 21.14 2.85
N LYS A 345 -21.99 22.48 2.79
CA LYS A 345 -23.24 23.22 2.57
C LYS A 345 -23.98 22.85 1.28
N ASP A 346 -23.27 22.28 0.30
CA ASP A 346 -23.81 21.85 -0.99
C ASP A 346 -24.15 20.35 -1.06
N GLY A 347 -24.16 19.64 0.08
CA GLY A 347 -24.45 18.20 0.15
C GLY A 347 -23.34 17.31 -0.41
N ARG A 348 -22.13 17.85 -0.61
CA ARG A 348 -20.90 17.12 -0.94
C ARG A 348 -19.98 17.12 0.28
N SER A 349 -19.21 16.06 0.51
CA SER A 349 -18.16 16.04 1.55
C SER A 349 -17.24 17.26 1.40
N ASP A 350 -17.27 18.21 2.34
CA ASP A 350 -16.52 19.49 2.27
C ASP A 350 -15.10 19.38 2.82
N SER A 351 -14.72 18.22 3.38
CA SER A 351 -13.40 18.09 3.96
C SER A 351 -12.36 18.09 2.85
N SER A 352 -11.69 19.23 2.66
CA SER A 352 -10.51 19.40 1.82
C SER A 352 -9.41 18.41 2.19
N ASP A 353 -9.46 17.88 3.41
CA ASP A 353 -8.49 16.96 3.97
C ASP A 353 -9.17 15.70 4.50
N VAL A 354 -8.44 14.58 4.46
CA VAL A 354 -8.88 13.29 4.99
C VAL A 354 -8.63 13.22 6.49
N CYS A 355 -9.68 12.97 7.29
CA CYS A 355 -9.53 12.75 8.73
C CYS A 355 -9.68 11.24 9.05
N VAL A 356 -8.61 10.62 9.55
CA VAL A 356 -8.63 9.21 9.98
C VAL A 356 -8.02 9.09 11.35
N THR A 357 -8.76 8.49 12.29
CA THR A 357 -8.27 8.18 13.63
C THR A 357 -7.99 6.68 13.77
N TYR A 358 -6.74 6.35 14.08
CA TYR A 358 -6.28 5.02 14.43
C TYR A 358 -6.40 4.77 15.93
N TRP A 359 -7.08 3.70 16.33
CA TRP A 359 -7.10 3.28 17.73
C TRP A 359 -5.94 2.34 18.02
N MET A 360 -4.85 2.90 18.54
CA MET A 360 -3.57 2.21 18.66
C MET A 360 -3.62 1.02 19.61
N ASN A 361 -4.45 1.05 20.66
CA ASN A 361 -4.59 -0.10 21.56
C ASN A 361 -5.19 -1.33 20.87
N ARG A 362 -5.99 -1.12 19.82
CA ARG A 362 -6.62 -2.20 19.06
C ARG A 362 -5.69 -2.74 17.98
N LEU A 363 -4.91 -1.87 17.35
CA LEU A 363 -3.85 -2.21 16.37
C LEU A 363 -2.64 -2.88 17.04
N GLN A 364 -2.22 -2.37 18.20
CA GLN A 364 -1.06 -2.83 18.95
C GLN A 364 -1.51 -3.34 20.32
N PRO A 365 -2.05 -4.57 20.41
CA PRO A 365 -2.70 -5.06 21.64
C PRO A 365 -1.74 -5.29 22.81
N PHE A 366 -0.43 -5.14 22.60
CA PHE A 366 0.56 -5.11 23.68
C PHE A 366 0.56 -3.79 24.46
N ILE A 367 -0.15 -2.74 23.99
CA ILE A 367 -0.31 -1.48 24.69
C ILE A 367 -1.30 -1.63 25.86
N PRO A 368 -0.85 -1.53 27.13
CA PRO A 368 -1.73 -1.77 28.26
C PRO A 368 -2.69 -0.60 28.49
N ARG A 369 -3.96 -0.77 28.14
CA ARG A 369 -5.01 0.26 28.32
C ARG A 369 -5.16 0.73 29.76
N GLN A 370 -4.96 -0.16 30.73
CA GLN A 370 -5.10 0.18 32.15
C GLN A 370 -4.12 1.27 32.59
N THR A 371 -2.87 1.21 32.13
CA THR A 371 -1.81 2.13 32.57
C THR A 371 -1.57 3.30 31.62
N HIS A 372 -1.97 3.17 30.34
CA HIS A 372 -1.68 4.17 29.30
C HIS A 372 -2.93 4.83 28.72
N GLY A 373 -4.13 4.31 29.03
CA GLY A 373 -5.41 4.78 28.50
C GLY A 373 -5.64 4.33 27.06
N ASP A 374 -6.67 4.93 26.45
CA ASP A 374 -6.87 4.87 25.01
C ASP A 374 -5.89 5.84 24.32
N ILE A 375 -5.14 5.32 23.36
CA ILE A 375 -4.16 6.05 22.55
C ILE A 375 -4.67 6.08 21.12
N PHE A 376 -4.71 7.28 20.56
CA PHE A 376 -5.18 7.54 19.21
C PHE A 376 -4.09 8.22 18.40
N LEU A 377 -4.03 7.90 17.12
CA LEU A 377 -3.26 8.65 16.14
C LEU A 377 -4.25 9.17 15.11
N THR A 378 -4.40 10.48 14.97
CA THR A 378 -5.30 11.08 13.98
C THR A 378 -4.51 11.76 12.88
N ILE A 379 -4.82 11.40 11.64
CA ILE A 379 -4.33 12.05 10.43
C ILE A 379 -5.30 13.14 10.03
N ASN A 380 -4.77 14.34 9.79
CA ASN A 380 -5.47 15.61 9.51
C ASN A 380 -6.77 15.75 10.30
N PRO A 381 -6.68 16.01 11.63
CA PRO A 381 -7.84 16.12 12.49
C PRO A 381 -8.90 17.08 11.91
N LEU A 382 -10.16 16.61 11.81
CA LEU A 382 -11.28 17.43 11.34
C LEU A 382 -11.52 18.67 12.23
N TYR A 383 -11.08 18.59 13.48
CA TYR A 383 -11.01 19.67 14.46
C TYR A 383 -9.82 19.40 15.39
N GLU A 384 -9.28 20.46 15.99
CA GLU A 384 -8.13 20.33 16.89
C GLU A 384 -8.50 19.50 18.13
N PRO A 385 -7.68 18.50 18.51
CA PRO A 385 -7.84 17.78 19.77
C PRO A 385 -7.58 18.70 20.97
N ASP A 386 -8.07 18.30 22.15
CA ASP A 386 -7.72 18.96 23.40
C ASP A 386 -6.18 18.97 23.58
N PRO A 387 -5.53 20.15 23.64
CA PRO A 387 -4.07 20.25 23.71
C PRO A 387 -3.48 19.61 24.98
N THR A 388 -4.29 19.42 26.03
CA THR A 388 -3.86 18.73 27.26
C THR A 388 -3.79 17.21 27.12
N LEU A 389 -4.41 16.67 26.06
CA LEU A 389 -4.46 15.24 25.74
C LEU A 389 -3.56 14.88 24.55
N VAL A 390 -2.96 15.86 23.87
CA VAL A 390 -1.94 15.66 22.84
C VAL A 390 -0.66 15.15 23.49
N ILE A 391 -0.08 14.13 22.88
CA ILE A 391 1.20 13.53 23.27
C ILE A 391 2.30 14.09 22.39
N ASP A 392 2.11 14.08 21.06
CA ASP A 392 3.09 14.57 20.08
C ASP A 392 2.44 14.76 18.70
N GLU A 393 3.15 15.42 17.79
CA GLU A 393 2.72 15.71 16.42
C GLU A 393 3.84 15.48 15.40
N TYR A 394 3.46 14.96 14.22
CA TYR A 394 4.38 14.63 13.14
C TYR A 394 3.80 15.07 11.79
N GLU A 395 4.68 15.21 10.81
CA GLU A 395 4.32 15.44 9.41
C GLU A 395 4.84 14.26 8.58
N TYR A 396 3.96 13.64 7.78
CA TYR A 396 4.29 12.53 6.90
C TYR A 396 3.87 12.83 5.47
N ASP A 397 4.76 12.56 4.52
CA ASP A 397 4.47 12.69 3.11
C ASP A 397 3.87 11.38 2.58
N HIS A 398 2.69 11.47 1.98
CA HIS A 398 2.05 10.35 1.29
C HIS A 398 2.08 10.55 -0.22
N PRO A 399 2.38 9.50 -1.01
CA PRO A 399 2.37 9.63 -2.45
C PRO A 399 0.96 9.85 -2.98
N VAL A 400 0.84 10.78 -3.92
CA VAL A 400 -0.42 11.04 -4.64
C VAL A 400 -0.61 9.92 -5.64
N TYR A 401 -1.66 9.13 -5.45
CA TYR A 401 -1.95 7.99 -6.31
C TYR A 401 -2.94 8.37 -7.41
N ASP A 402 -2.41 8.80 -8.54
CA ASP A 402 -3.15 9.27 -9.72
C ASP A 402 -2.68 8.57 -11.01
N PHE A 403 -3.17 9.04 -12.16
CA PHE A 403 -2.73 8.56 -13.48
C PHE A 403 -1.24 8.84 -13.75
N ASP A 404 -0.69 9.94 -13.24
CA ASP A 404 0.71 10.32 -13.44
C ASP A 404 1.65 9.34 -12.72
N LEU A 405 1.40 9.05 -11.44
CA LEU A 405 2.17 8.06 -10.69
C LEU A 405 2.12 6.70 -11.38
N VAL A 406 0.94 6.30 -11.83
CA VAL A 406 0.72 5.07 -12.59
C VAL A 406 1.57 5.02 -13.86
N GLN A 407 1.61 6.11 -14.62
CA GLN A 407 2.43 6.19 -15.82
C GLN A 407 3.92 6.13 -15.48
N ALA A 408 4.36 6.82 -14.42
CA ALA A 408 5.74 6.75 -13.93
C ALA A 408 6.15 5.31 -13.58
N GLN A 409 5.27 4.57 -12.91
CA GLN A 409 5.47 3.15 -12.58
C GLN A 409 5.66 2.27 -13.82
N GLU A 410 4.87 2.50 -14.87
CA GLU A 410 5.00 1.76 -16.13
C GLU A 410 6.31 2.11 -16.87
N GLN A 411 6.82 3.33 -16.68
CA GLN A 411 8.03 3.85 -17.32
C GLN A 411 9.31 3.67 -16.49
N LEU A 412 9.26 3.23 -15.23
CA LEU A 412 10.43 3.15 -14.33
C LEU A 412 11.63 2.39 -14.93
N HIS A 413 11.37 1.31 -15.66
CA HIS A 413 12.40 0.52 -16.35
C HIS A 413 13.22 1.32 -17.39
N THR A 414 12.69 2.45 -17.88
CA THR A 414 13.41 3.30 -18.84
C THR A 414 14.46 4.17 -18.18
N ILE A 415 14.50 4.27 -16.84
CA ILE A 415 15.45 5.12 -16.10
C ILE A 415 16.31 4.33 -15.11
N SER A 416 15.78 3.25 -14.52
CA SER A 416 16.50 2.50 -13.49
C SER A 416 17.78 1.86 -14.01
N ASN A 417 18.83 1.94 -13.19
CA ASN A 417 20.16 1.35 -13.42
C ASN A 417 20.90 1.90 -14.65
N LYS A 418 20.48 3.05 -15.15
CA LYS A 418 21.16 3.77 -16.23
C LYS A 418 22.13 4.81 -15.66
N ASN A 419 23.27 4.96 -16.33
CA ASN A 419 24.28 5.97 -16.00
C ASN A 419 24.68 5.99 -14.50
N GLY A 420 24.79 4.82 -13.87
CA GLY A 420 25.27 4.68 -12.49
C GLY A 420 24.22 4.96 -11.40
N ILE A 421 22.95 5.17 -11.73
CA ILE A 421 21.89 5.45 -10.75
C ILE A 421 20.77 4.41 -10.84
N GLY A 422 20.42 3.83 -9.69
CA GLY A 422 19.24 3.00 -9.47
C GLY A 422 18.25 3.69 -8.55
N PHE A 423 17.00 3.22 -8.56
CA PHE A 423 15.93 3.74 -7.70
C PHE A 423 15.35 2.62 -6.86
N ALA A 424 14.90 2.95 -5.65
CA ALA A 424 14.14 2.05 -4.80
C ALA A 424 13.12 2.84 -4.00
N GLY A 425 11.89 2.36 -3.88
CA GLY A 425 10.91 3.00 -3.02
C GLY A 425 9.58 2.29 -2.98
N ALA A 426 8.74 2.65 -2.01
CA ALA A 426 7.37 2.17 -1.94
C ALA A 426 6.55 2.67 -3.15
N TRP A 427 6.88 3.87 -3.66
CA TRP A 427 6.24 4.53 -4.79
C TRP A 427 6.33 3.79 -6.13
N GLU A 428 7.16 2.74 -6.21
CA GLU A 428 7.25 1.88 -7.40
C GLU A 428 6.05 0.93 -7.56
N ASN A 429 5.10 0.91 -6.62
CA ASN A 429 3.89 0.08 -6.71
C ASN A 429 2.73 0.64 -5.86
N TYR A 430 2.08 -0.15 -4.99
CA TYR A 430 0.92 0.32 -4.23
C TYR A 430 1.25 1.38 -3.17
N CYS A 431 2.53 1.71 -2.96
CA CYS A 431 3.02 2.64 -1.94
C CYS A 431 3.01 2.08 -0.51
N PHE A 432 3.07 0.75 -0.37
CA PHE A 432 3.02 0.05 0.91
C PHE A 432 4.41 -0.44 1.32
N HIS A 433 4.53 -0.91 2.57
CA HIS A 433 5.82 -1.33 3.14
C HIS A 433 6.44 -2.52 2.42
N GLU A 434 5.61 -3.46 1.98
CA GLU A 434 6.02 -4.57 1.12
C GLU A 434 6.66 -4.07 -0.17
N ASP A 435 6.11 -3.00 -0.75
CA ASP A 435 6.58 -2.46 -2.01
C ASP A 435 7.97 -1.84 -1.84
N GLY A 436 8.20 -1.14 -0.73
CA GLY A 436 9.52 -0.58 -0.38
C GLY A 436 10.55 -1.66 -0.04
N CYS A 437 10.15 -2.72 0.69
CA CYS A 437 11.01 -3.85 0.98
C CYS A 437 11.41 -4.59 -0.31
N THR A 438 10.42 -4.87 -1.16
CA THR A 438 10.61 -5.61 -2.40
C THR A 438 11.42 -4.80 -3.43
N SER A 439 11.23 -3.47 -3.52
CA SER A 439 12.02 -2.62 -4.42
C SER A 439 13.48 -2.51 -3.97
N GLY A 440 13.72 -2.37 -2.66
CA GLY A 440 15.08 -2.39 -2.11
C GLY A 440 15.81 -3.71 -2.37
N LEU A 441 15.14 -4.85 -2.18
CA LEU A 441 15.71 -6.17 -2.49
C LEU A 441 15.94 -6.36 -4.00
N SER A 442 15.02 -5.87 -4.84
CA SER A 442 15.17 -5.89 -6.30
C SER A 442 16.40 -5.08 -6.75
N ALA A 443 16.58 -3.87 -6.22
CA ALA A 443 17.73 -3.01 -6.51
C ALA A 443 19.05 -3.64 -6.04
N ALA A 444 19.07 -4.25 -4.85
CA ALA A 444 20.24 -4.99 -4.37
C ALA A 444 20.56 -6.21 -5.26
N THR A 445 19.53 -6.94 -5.72
CA THR A 445 19.70 -8.10 -6.60
C THR A 445 20.26 -7.70 -7.95
N ALA A 446 19.82 -6.55 -8.51
CA ALA A 446 20.36 -6.00 -9.74
C ALA A 446 21.85 -5.65 -9.67
N LEU A 447 22.40 -5.44 -8.46
CA LEU A 447 23.82 -5.19 -8.22
C LEU A 447 24.65 -6.44 -7.94
N GLY A 448 24.06 -7.63 -7.87
CA GLY A 448 24.82 -8.85 -7.54
C GLY A 448 24.46 -9.51 -6.21
N ALA A 449 23.50 -8.98 -5.44
CA ALA A 449 23.11 -9.59 -4.16
C ALA A 449 22.17 -10.80 -4.36
N THR A 450 22.28 -11.81 -3.51
CA THR A 450 21.33 -12.92 -3.45
C THR A 450 20.53 -12.85 -2.16
N PRO A 451 19.20 -12.69 -2.19
CA PRO A 451 18.40 -12.78 -0.97
C PRO A 451 18.41 -14.23 -0.44
N PRO A 452 18.41 -14.44 0.89
CA PRO A 452 18.39 -15.78 1.47
C PRO A 452 17.00 -16.46 1.39
N PHE A 453 16.06 -15.86 0.67
CA PHE A 453 14.69 -16.34 0.46
C PHE A 453 14.18 -15.84 -0.89
N ASP A 454 13.15 -16.52 -1.41
CA ASP A 454 12.53 -16.14 -2.68
C ASP A 454 11.89 -14.75 -2.59
N LEU A 455 12.18 -13.89 -3.57
CA LEU A 455 11.54 -12.59 -3.69
C LEU A 455 10.13 -12.76 -4.28
N HIS A 456 9.11 -12.27 -3.59
CA HIS A 456 7.75 -12.26 -4.12
C HIS A 456 7.43 -10.88 -4.70
N LEU A 457 7.24 -10.83 -6.02
CA LEU A 457 6.75 -9.63 -6.70
C LEU A 457 5.23 -9.61 -6.57
N ASN A 458 4.71 -8.77 -5.68
CA ASN A 458 3.28 -8.77 -5.36
C ASN A 458 2.38 -8.21 -6.48
N GLY A 459 1.22 -8.88 -6.66
CA GLY A 459 -0.06 -8.33 -7.14
C GLY A 459 -0.42 -8.50 -8.64
N GLY A 460 -1.61 -7.99 -9.01
CA GLY A 460 -2.16 -7.92 -10.38
C GLY A 460 -1.96 -6.54 -11.05
N TYR A 461 -2.28 -6.36 -12.34
CA TYR A 461 -2.00 -5.09 -13.07
C TYR A 461 -2.31 -3.79 -12.29
N PRO A 462 -1.38 -2.82 -12.19
CA PRO A 462 -0.10 -2.71 -12.91
C PRO A 462 1.01 -3.50 -12.29
N THR A 463 0.75 -4.14 -11.16
CA THR A 463 1.78 -4.63 -10.27
C THR A 463 2.44 -5.89 -10.79
N HIS A 464 2.38 -6.10 -12.11
CA HIS A 464 3.46 -6.68 -12.90
C HIS A 464 4.75 -5.85 -12.70
N ARG A 465 5.21 -5.82 -11.46
CA ARG A 465 6.51 -5.31 -11.08
C ARG A 465 7.52 -6.16 -11.82
N LYS A 466 8.25 -5.53 -12.73
CA LYS A 466 9.40 -6.15 -13.35
C LYS A 466 10.56 -6.08 -12.37
N LEU A 467 11.40 -7.10 -12.40
CA LEU A 467 12.68 -7.01 -11.71
C LEU A 467 13.49 -5.89 -12.33
N GLN A 468 14.31 -5.24 -11.52
CA GLN A 468 15.25 -4.26 -12.03
C GLN A 468 16.28 -4.96 -12.91
N GLU A 469 16.60 -4.34 -14.05
CA GLU A 469 17.61 -4.88 -14.96
C GLU A 469 18.98 -4.88 -14.28
N PRO A 470 19.83 -5.90 -14.52
CA PRO A 470 21.15 -5.95 -13.94
C PRO A 470 22.01 -4.73 -14.29
N VAL A 471 22.81 -4.25 -13.34
CA VAL A 471 23.69 -3.10 -13.56
C VAL A 471 24.88 -3.50 -14.44
N PRO A 472 25.11 -2.85 -15.60
CA PRO A 472 26.24 -3.17 -16.47
C PRO A 472 27.59 -3.08 -15.73
N GLY A 473 28.41 -4.12 -15.84
CA GLY A 473 29.75 -4.17 -15.23
C GLY A 473 29.79 -4.61 -13.77
N PHE A 474 28.64 -4.89 -13.15
CA PHE A 474 28.58 -5.55 -11.83
C PHE A 474 28.47 -7.07 -11.98
N PRO A 475 28.96 -7.85 -11.01
CA PRO A 475 28.86 -9.31 -11.06
C PRO A 475 27.39 -9.73 -11.15
N LEU A 476 27.05 -10.43 -12.23
CA LEU A 476 25.73 -11.02 -12.41
C LEU A 476 25.59 -12.22 -11.47
N VAL A 477 24.64 -12.15 -10.55
CA VAL A 477 24.06 -13.35 -9.88
C VAL A 477 23.41 -14.20 -10.97
N PRO A 478 23.39 -15.54 -10.86
CA PRO A 478 23.16 -16.41 -12.01
C PRO A 478 21.89 -16.01 -12.76
N ASN A 479 22.12 -15.66 -14.03
CA ASN A 479 21.19 -15.45 -15.13
C ASN A 479 19.78 -14.94 -14.75
N PRO A 480 19.34 -13.76 -15.23
CA PRO A 480 17.95 -13.31 -15.07
C PRO A 480 16.91 -14.40 -15.38
N ASP A 481 17.16 -15.30 -16.33
CA ASP A 481 16.28 -16.44 -16.63
C ASP A 481 16.29 -17.52 -15.51
N GLU A 482 17.41 -17.73 -14.84
CA GLU A 482 17.57 -18.66 -13.72
C GLU A 482 16.94 -18.09 -12.44
N TYR A 483 17.07 -16.78 -12.20
CA TYR A 483 16.31 -16.07 -11.18
C TYR A 483 14.79 -16.08 -11.49
N LEU A 484 14.38 -15.73 -12.71
CA LEU A 484 12.97 -15.76 -13.13
C LEU A 484 12.37 -17.17 -13.07
N SER A 485 13.17 -18.21 -13.35
CA SER A 485 12.72 -19.61 -13.22
C SER A 485 12.70 -20.11 -11.76
N SER A 486 13.56 -19.59 -10.88
CA SER A 486 13.52 -19.84 -9.43
C SER A 486 12.25 -19.29 -8.76
N LEU A 487 11.64 -18.25 -9.33
CA LEU A 487 10.33 -17.74 -8.91
C LEU A 487 9.19 -18.74 -9.18
N GLY A 488 9.40 -19.78 -10.00
CA GLY A 488 8.53 -20.94 -10.17
C GLY A 488 7.02 -20.68 -10.08
N HIS A 489 6.42 -21.08 -8.95
CA HIS A 489 4.98 -21.07 -8.65
C HIS A 489 4.46 -19.73 -8.11
N LEU A 490 5.32 -18.70 -8.07
CA LEU A 490 5.03 -17.36 -7.58
C LEU A 490 4.59 -16.41 -8.70
N LEU A 491 4.78 -16.81 -9.96
CA LEU A 491 4.18 -16.19 -11.13
C LEU A 491 2.76 -16.74 -11.34
N PRO A 492 1.78 -15.93 -11.81
CA PRO A 492 0.51 -16.45 -12.29
C PRO A 492 0.75 -17.57 -13.31
N VAL A 493 0.06 -18.70 -13.14
CA VAL A 493 0.29 -19.94 -13.91
C VAL A 493 0.14 -19.67 -15.42
N GLY A 494 1.25 -19.59 -16.17
CA GLY A 494 1.18 -19.39 -17.63
C GLY A 494 2.46 -19.05 -18.40
N TYR A 495 3.60 -18.75 -17.77
CA TYR A 495 4.85 -18.48 -18.51
C TYR A 495 5.72 -19.75 -18.61
N THR A 496 5.71 -20.41 -19.77
CA THR A 496 6.63 -21.52 -20.06
C THR A 496 7.77 -21.05 -20.95
N LEU A 497 9.00 -21.09 -20.44
CA LEU A 497 10.21 -21.28 -21.25
C LEU A 497 10.73 -22.69 -21.00
N ASN A 498 10.77 -23.48 -22.07
CA ASN A 498 11.21 -24.88 -22.08
C ASN A 498 12.66 -25.00 -21.60
N SER A 499 12.92 -25.71 -20.50
CA SER A 499 14.01 -26.71 -20.41
C SER A 499 13.85 -27.59 -19.16
N ARG A 500 14.35 -28.83 -19.27
CA ARG A 500 14.05 -29.99 -18.42
C ARG A 500 15.15 -30.26 -17.38
N LYS A 501 14.75 -30.90 -16.26
CA LYS A 501 15.52 -31.73 -15.28
C LYS A 501 16.44 -30.91 -14.32
N HIS A 502 16.38 -30.98 -12.99
CA HIS A 502 16.27 -32.11 -12.05
C HIS A 502 15.68 -31.68 -10.69
N ALA A 503 15.07 -32.61 -9.96
CA ALA A 503 14.42 -32.40 -8.66
C ALA A 503 15.27 -32.92 -7.49
N VAL A 504 15.34 -32.16 -6.39
CA VAL A 504 15.63 -32.67 -5.04
C VAL A 504 14.67 -32.02 -4.04
N THR A 505 14.15 -32.85 -3.15
CA THR A 505 12.93 -32.70 -2.36
C THR A 505 13.10 -31.85 -1.09
N ALA A 506 12.40 -30.72 -1.03
CA ALA A 506 11.88 -30.13 0.21
C ALA A 506 10.37 -29.93 0.01
N ARG A 507 9.53 -30.32 0.98
CA ARG A 507 8.06 -30.17 0.85
C ARG A 507 7.72 -28.68 0.70
N PRO A 508 7.18 -28.21 -0.44
CA PRO A 508 6.80 -26.82 -0.60
C PRO A 508 5.54 -26.54 0.21
N TRP A 509 5.54 -25.42 0.93
CA TRP A 509 4.31 -24.79 1.39
C TRP A 509 3.46 -24.47 0.16
N ARG A 510 2.33 -25.16 -0.01
CA ARG A 510 1.41 -24.94 -1.13
C ARG A 510 0.38 -23.90 -0.71
N PRO A 511 0.38 -22.67 -1.26
CA PRO A 511 -0.79 -21.80 -1.14
C PRO A 511 -1.91 -22.42 -1.99
N ARG A 512 -2.82 -23.16 -1.34
CA ARG A 512 -4.12 -23.48 -1.94
C ARG A 512 -4.96 -22.21 -1.91
N THR A 513 -4.95 -21.42 -2.98
CA THR A 513 -6.12 -20.65 -3.47
C THR A 513 -5.73 -19.91 -4.75
N ARG A 514 -6.43 -20.17 -5.86
CA ARG A 514 -6.45 -19.25 -7.00
C ARG A 514 -6.90 -17.87 -6.49
N HIS A 515 -6.33 -16.79 -7.02
CA HIS A 515 -6.79 -15.41 -6.80
C HIS A 515 -8.18 -15.14 -7.44
N VAL A 516 -9.12 -16.07 -7.32
CA VAL A 516 -10.47 -15.93 -7.88
C VAL A 516 -11.39 -15.45 -6.77
N VAL A 517 -12.15 -14.39 -7.04
CA VAL A 517 -13.23 -13.94 -6.14
C VAL A 517 -14.34 -14.99 -6.22
N ASP A 518 -14.72 -15.58 -5.10
CA ASP A 518 -15.83 -16.53 -5.06
C ASP A 518 -17.16 -15.78 -5.24
N MET A 519 -17.68 -15.81 -6.46
CA MET A 519 -18.90 -15.13 -6.86
C MET A 519 -20.17 -15.80 -6.33
N SER A 520 -20.10 -17.07 -5.90
CA SER A 520 -21.28 -17.81 -5.44
C SER A 520 -21.85 -17.22 -4.14
N VAL A 521 -20.97 -16.81 -3.22
CA VAL A 521 -21.35 -16.16 -1.96
C VAL A 521 -21.98 -14.80 -2.22
N TRP A 522 -21.47 -14.05 -3.20
CA TRP A 522 -22.03 -12.76 -3.61
C TRP A 522 -23.44 -12.89 -4.19
N GLN A 523 -23.68 -13.91 -5.01
CA GLN A 523 -24.99 -14.14 -5.62
C GLN A 523 -26.06 -14.43 -4.56
N VAL A 524 -25.75 -15.26 -3.56
CA VAL A 524 -26.66 -15.54 -2.44
C VAL A 524 -26.90 -14.31 -1.57
N ALA A 525 -25.84 -13.56 -1.23
CA ALA A 525 -25.96 -12.32 -0.45
C ALA A 525 -26.83 -11.29 -1.17
N LEU A 526 -26.64 -11.13 -2.49
CA LEU A 526 -27.41 -10.22 -3.31
C LEU A 526 -28.88 -10.62 -3.35
N GLN A 527 -29.18 -11.90 -3.64
CA GLN A 527 -30.56 -12.41 -3.66
C GLN A 527 -31.26 -12.20 -2.30
N THR A 528 -30.56 -12.45 -1.20
CA THR A 528 -31.09 -12.23 0.15
C THR A 528 -31.42 -10.75 0.38
N LEU A 529 -30.53 -9.85 -0.07
CA LEU A 529 -30.74 -8.41 0.05
C LEU A 529 -31.91 -7.91 -0.82
N ILE A 530 -32.08 -8.44 -2.04
CA ILE A 530 -33.25 -8.17 -2.89
C ILE A 530 -34.54 -8.54 -2.15
N LEU A 531 -34.56 -9.72 -1.50
CA LEU A 531 -35.74 -10.19 -0.78
C LEU A 531 -36.07 -9.26 0.40
N ILE A 532 -35.06 -8.84 1.17
CA ILE A 532 -35.24 -7.91 2.30
C ILE A 532 -35.77 -6.56 1.82
N ILE A 533 -35.13 -5.95 0.82
CA ILE A 533 -35.55 -4.64 0.28
C ILE A 533 -36.95 -4.77 -0.34
N GLY A 534 -37.20 -5.81 -1.13
CA GLY A 534 -38.45 -6.04 -1.83
C GLY A 534 -39.65 -6.35 -0.94
N HIS A 535 -39.45 -6.90 0.27
CA HIS A 535 -40.52 -7.13 1.25
C HIS A 535 -40.86 -5.87 2.07
N VAL A 536 -39.92 -4.93 2.22
CA VAL A 536 -40.07 -3.76 3.11
C VAL A 536 -40.37 -2.47 2.33
N THR A 537 -40.07 -2.39 1.04
CA THR A 537 -40.32 -1.18 0.23
C THR A 537 -41.61 -1.27 -0.61
N PRO A 538 -42.46 -0.22 -0.61
CA PRO A 538 -43.58 -0.12 -1.55
C PRO A 538 -43.07 -0.21 -3.00
N LYS A 539 -43.86 -0.80 -3.91
CA LYS A 539 -43.56 -0.97 -5.35
C LYS A 539 -43.06 0.31 -6.09
N ALA A 540 -43.21 1.49 -5.48
CA ALA A 540 -42.69 2.77 -5.97
C ALA A 540 -41.16 2.89 -5.84
N LEU A 541 -40.52 2.29 -4.83
CA LEU A 541 -39.06 2.38 -4.63
C LEU A 541 -38.29 1.42 -5.55
N VAL A 542 -38.85 0.23 -5.81
CA VAL A 542 -38.32 -0.74 -6.80
C VAL A 542 -38.29 -0.13 -8.22
N ARG A 543 -39.14 0.86 -8.51
CA ARG A 543 -39.14 1.61 -9.78
C ARG A 543 -38.08 2.73 -9.85
N GLN A 544 -37.45 3.09 -8.72
CA GLN A 544 -36.36 4.07 -8.65
C GLN A 544 -34.97 3.43 -8.72
N LEU A 545 -34.87 2.10 -8.61
CA LEU A 545 -33.66 1.36 -8.99
C LEU A 545 -33.45 1.50 -10.51
N PRO A 546 -32.25 1.82 -11.01
CA PRO A 546 -32.00 1.98 -12.43
C PRO A 546 -32.42 0.73 -13.21
N ARG A 547 -33.36 0.87 -14.15
CA ARG A 547 -33.86 -0.24 -15.00
C ARG A 547 -32.75 -0.96 -15.78
N ALA A 548 -31.60 -0.30 -15.99
CA ALA A 548 -30.48 -0.82 -16.77
C ALA A 548 -29.73 -2.00 -16.12
N SER A 549 -30.03 -2.37 -14.87
CA SER A 549 -29.30 -3.43 -14.14
C SER A 549 -30.06 -4.75 -14.00
N ALA A 550 -31.36 -4.81 -14.37
CA ALA A 550 -32.15 -6.04 -14.26
C ALA A 550 -31.94 -6.98 -15.46
N ASP A 551 -31.72 -6.43 -16.65
CA ASP A 551 -31.65 -7.22 -17.89
C ASP A 551 -30.32 -8.00 -18.02
N CYS A 552 -29.22 -7.52 -17.42
CA CYS A 552 -27.95 -8.25 -17.41
C CYS A 552 -27.98 -9.48 -16.45
N PHE A 553 -28.87 -9.48 -15.47
CA PHE A 553 -28.96 -10.54 -14.45
C PHE A 553 -30.10 -11.54 -14.66
N LEU A 554 -31.22 -11.12 -15.27
CA LEU A 554 -32.35 -12.02 -15.56
C LEU A 554 -32.08 -12.99 -16.71
N ASP A 555 -31.12 -12.68 -17.60
CA ASP A 555 -30.80 -13.53 -18.75
C ASP A 555 -29.93 -14.75 -18.36
N GLN A 556 -29.10 -14.64 -17.31
CA GLN A 556 -28.30 -15.78 -16.83
C GLN A 556 -29.04 -16.70 -15.85
N SER A 557 -30.09 -16.25 -15.16
CA SER A 557 -30.92 -17.12 -14.32
C SER A 557 -31.89 -18.01 -15.10
N ARG A 558 -32.00 -17.83 -16.43
CA ARG A 558 -32.83 -18.65 -17.32
C ARG A 558 -32.05 -19.75 -18.05
N ALA A 559 -30.72 -19.79 -17.90
CA ALA A 559 -29.84 -20.75 -18.55
C ALA A 559 -29.18 -21.73 -17.55
N GLY A 560 -29.81 -21.98 -16.41
CA GLY A 560 -29.41 -22.98 -15.41
C GLY A 560 -30.46 -24.06 -15.24
#